data_AF-A0A847WWS6-F1
#
_entry.id   AF-A0A847WWS6-F1
#
_cell.length_a   1.000
_cell.length_b   1.000
_cell.length_c   1.000
_cell.angle_alpha   90.00
_cell.angle_beta   90.00
_cell.angle_gamma   90.00
#
_symmetry.space_group_name_H-M   'P 1'
#
loop_
_entity.id
_entity.type
_entity.pdbx_description
1 polymer ?
#
loop_
_entity_poly.entity_id
_entity_poly.type
_entity_poly.pdbx_seq_one_letter_code
_entity_poly.pdbx_strand_id
1 'polypeptide(L)'
;MDQTPIEADAGAAPAALTPMMAQYFEIKAVNPGYLLFYRMGDFYELFFEDAEIASAALGIVLTKRGKHLGEDISMCGVPIHAANDYLNKLIRLGHRVAICEQMEDPAEAKKRGSKSVVRRDVVRLVTPGTLTEESLLEARRHNYLAAFAQVREEGALAWVDISTGALT
;
A
#
# COMPACT_ATOMS: atom_id res chain seq x y z
N MET A 1 -34.74 46.50 1.30
CA MET A 1 -33.94 46.37 2.53
C MET A 1 -34.74 45.45 3.45
N ASP A 2 -34.97 44.19 3.14
CA ASP A 2 -34.05 43.09 2.80
C ASP A 2 -32.98 42.89 3.88
N GLN A 3 -33.34 42.18 4.94
CA GLN A 3 -32.45 41.56 5.92
C GLN A 3 -33.13 40.31 6.48
N THR A 4 -33.06 39.22 5.72
CA THR A 4 -33.24 37.87 6.25
C THR A 4 -31.95 37.49 7.01
N PRO A 5 -32.00 36.97 8.24
CA PRO A 5 -30.81 36.50 8.93
C PRO A 5 -30.26 35.29 8.17
N ILE A 6 -29.01 35.37 7.73
CA ILE A 6 -28.25 34.22 7.25
C ILE A 6 -28.00 33.34 8.48
N GLU A 7 -28.79 32.28 8.64
CA GLU A 7 -28.48 31.21 9.59
C GLU A 7 -27.12 30.63 9.20
N ALA A 8 -26.17 30.79 10.12
CA ALA A 8 -24.85 30.18 10.00
C ALA A 8 -25.01 28.66 9.92
N ASP A 9 -24.56 28.09 8.80
CA ASP A 9 -24.47 26.66 8.58
C ASP A 9 -23.73 26.01 9.76
N ALA A 10 -24.49 25.28 10.57
CA ALA A 10 -24.01 24.59 11.74
C ALA A 10 -22.97 23.56 11.29
N GLY A 11 -21.73 23.75 11.73
CA GLY A 11 -20.56 23.02 11.27
C GLY A 11 -20.81 21.53 11.06
N ALA A 12 -20.57 21.09 9.82
CA ALA A 12 -20.57 19.69 9.46
C ALA A 12 -19.70 18.91 10.45
N ALA A 13 -20.31 17.95 11.14
CA ALA A 13 -19.62 17.01 12.01
C ALA A 13 -18.41 16.41 11.26
N PRO A 14 -17.25 16.22 11.91
CA PRO A 14 -16.07 15.69 11.26
C PRO A 14 -16.45 14.39 10.55
N ALA A 15 -16.28 14.38 9.22
CA ALA A 15 -16.75 13.28 8.38
C ALA A 15 -16.20 11.96 8.92
N ALA A 16 -17.09 11.16 9.51
CA ALA A 16 -16.72 9.89 10.12
C ALA A 16 -15.97 9.05 9.08
N LEU A 17 -14.79 8.57 9.48
CA LEU A 17 -13.92 7.74 8.65
C LEU A 17 -14.73 6.59 8.07
N THR A 18 -14.78 6.47 6.73
CA THR A 18 -15.50 5.36 6.12
C THR A 18 -14.90 4.05 6.64
N PRO A 19 -15.70 2.98 6.87
CA PRO A 19 -15.18 1.73 7.39
C PRO A 19 -14.02 1.14 6.56
N MET A 20 -14.00 1.43 5.25
CA MET A 20 -12.91 1.02 4.36
C MET A 20 -11.62 1.80 4.64
N MET A 21 -11.72 3.12 4.83
CA MET A 21 -10.57 3.96 5.15
C MET A 21 -10.03 3.69 6.56
N ALA A 22 -10.89 3.32 7.51
CA ALA A 22 -10.47 2.85 8.84
C ALA A 22 -9.55 1.63 8.72
N GLN A 23 -10.01 0.60 7.99
CA GLN A 23 -9.20 -0.60 7.74
C GLN A 23 -7.91 -0.28 6.98
N TYR A 24 -7.95 0.63 5.99
CA TYR A 24 -6.75 1.07 5.28
C TYR A 24 -5.71 1.69 6.22
N PHE A 25 -6.11 2.61 7.10
CA PHE A 25 -5.19 3.27 8.03
C PHE A 25 -4.63 2.30 9.07
N GLU A 26 -5.44 1.37 9.59
CA GLU A 26 -4.97 0.32 10.49
C GLU A 26 -3.86 -0.53 9.85
N ILE A 27 -4.08 -0.96 8.60
CA ILE A 27 -3.10 -1.76 7.85
C ILE A 27 -1.86 -0.92 7.50
N LYS A 28 -2.04 0.34 7.13
CA LYS A 28 -0.92 1.24 6.81
C LYS A 28 -0.06 1.54 8.04
N ALA A 29 -0.66 1.71 9.21
CA ALA A 29 0.04 2.01 10.46
C ALA A 29 1.02 0.91 10.88
N VAL A 30 0.68 -0.36 10.62
CA VAL A 30 1.56 -1.50 10.92
C VAL A 30 2.58 -1.79 9.82
N ASN A 31 2.51 -1.10 8.68
CA ASN A 31 3.45 -1.23 7.56
C ASN A 31 4.10 0.13 7.18
N PRO A 32 4.77 0.81 8.11
CA PRO A 32 5.39 2.10 7.85
C PRO A 32 6.50 1.99 6.80
N GLY A 33 6.59 2.96 5.90
CA GLY A 33 7.62 3.01 4.84
C GLY A 33 7.40 2.06 3.66
N TYR A 34 6.29 1.30 3.63
CA TYR A 34 5.87 0.52 2.46
C TYR A 34 4.78 1.26 1.70
N LEU A 35 4.84 1.27 0.37
CA LEU A 35 3.67 1.57 -0.45
C LEU A 35 2.65 0.45 -0.28
N LEU A 36 1.39 0.79 -0.02
CA LEU A 36 0.35 -0.20 0.22
C LEU A 36 -0.46 -0.47 -1.05
N PHE A 37 -0.21 -1.60 -1.69
CA PHE A 37 -1.09 -2.14 -2.73
C PHE A 37 -2.35 -2.69 -2.08
N TYR A 38 -3.40 -1.89 -1.99
CA TYR A 38 -4.64 -2.23 -1.32
C TYR A 38 -5.66 -2.80 -2.31
N ARG A 39 -5.99 -4.09 -2.21
CA ARG A 39 -6.87 -4.74 -3.17
C ARG A 39 -8.32 -4.23 -3.10
N MET A 40 -8.78 -3.69 -4.23
CA MET A 40 -10.12 -3.18 -4.46
C MET A 40 -10.70 -3.81 -5.73
N GLY A 41 -11.30 -4.99 -5.57
CA GLY A 41 -11.81 -5.76 -6.71
C GLY A 41 -10.67 -6.22 -7.61
N ASP A 42 -10.65 -5.74 -8.86
CA ASP A 42 -9.66 -6.11 -9.88
C ASP A 42 -8.47 -5.13 -9.96
N PHE A 43 -8.33 -4.23 -8.98
CA PHE A 43 -7.25 -3.26 -8.89
C PHE A 43 -6.52 -3.35 -7.55
N TYR A 44 -5.23 -3.03 -7.56
CA TYR A 44 -4.54 -2.52 -6.39
C TYR A 44 -4.61 -1.01 -6.42
N GLU A 45 -5.26 -0.43 -5.42
CA GLU A 45 -5.33 1.01 -5.23
C GLU A 45 -4.33 1.45 -4.16
N LEU A 46 -3.76 2.64 -4.35
CA LEU A 46 -2.96 3.34 -3.37
C LEU A 46 -3.64 4.67 -3.07
N PHE A 47 -3.50 5.17 -1.84
CA PHE A 47 -4.15 6.39 -1.37
C PHE A 47 -3.15 7.36 -0.75
N PHE A 48 -3.53 8.65 -0.69
CA PHE A 48 -2.76 9.71 -0.04
C PHE A 48 -1.33 9.80 -0.62
N GLU A 49 -0.32 9.92 0.23
CA GLU A 49 1.09 10.01 -0.16
C GLU A 49 1.55 8.80 -1.00
N ASP A 50 1.05 7.60 -0.70
CA ASP A 50 1.40 6.40 -1.49
C ASP A 50 0.93 6.54 -2.94
N ALA A 51 -0.23 7.16 -3.17
CA ALA A 51 -0.75 7.40 -4.50
C ALA A 51 0.13 8.39 -5.27
N GLU A 52 0.60 9.44 -4.61
CA GLU A 52 1.44 10.47 -5.22
C GLU A 52 2.81 9.90 -5.61
N ILE A 53 3.43 9.15 -4.69
CA ILE A 53 4.70 8.46 -4.93
C ILE A 53 4.55 7.45 -6.08
N ALA A 54 3.54 6.57 -6.01
CA ALA A 54 3.34 5.54 -7.02
C ALA A 54 2.98 6.13 -8.38
N SER A 55 2.16 7.18 -8.43
CA SER A 55 1.84 7.88 -9.68
C SER A 55 3.09 8.44 -10.34
N ALA A 56 3.94 9.14 -9.60
CA ALA A 56 5.18 9.71 -10.11
C ALA A 56 6.18 8.62 -10.54
N ALA A 57 6.37 7.59 -9.72
CA ALA A 57 7.30 6.49 -9.99
C ALA A 57 6.87 5.64 -11.20
N LEU A 58 5.58 5.33 -11.31
CA LEU A 58 5.05 4.44 -12.32
C LEU A 58 4.67 5.17 -13.61
N GLY A 59 4.43 6.48 -13.56
CA GLY A 59 3.89 7.25 -14.67
C GLY A 59 2.42 6.95 -14.94
N ILE A 60 1.65 6.65 -13.89
CA ILE A 60 0.21 6.37 -13.96
C ILE A 60 -0.59 7.59 -13.49
N VAL A 61 -1.84 7.69 -13.93
CA VAL A 61 -2.70 8.84 -13.61
C VAL A 61 -2.99 8.92 -12.11
N LEU A 62 -2.70 10.07 -11.50
CA LEU A 62 -3.16 10.43 -10.17
C LEU A 62 -4.60 10.97 -10.26
N THR A 63 -5.50 10.39 -9.49
CA THR A 63 -6.92 10.73 -9.44
C THR A 63 -7.32 11.08 -8.01
N LYS A 64 -8.61 11.34 -7.78
CA LYS A 64 -9.16 11.61 -6.45
C LYS A 64 -10.37 10.72 -6.18
N ARG A 65 -10.52 10.22 -4.95
CA ARG A 65 -11.63 9.36 -4.53
C ARG A 65 -12.30 9.84 -3.25
N GLY A 66 -13.34 10.67 -3.40
CA GLY A 66 -14.09 11.18 -2.25
C GLY A 66 -13.24 12.10 -1.36
N LYS A 67 -13.68 12.28 -0.11
CA LYS A 67 -13.04 13.19 0.84
C LYS A 67 -12.74 12.54 2.17
N HIS A 68 -11.63 12.93 2.79
CA HIS A 68 -11.26 12.62 4.16
C HIS A 68 -10.95 13.93 4.88
N LEU A 69 -11.62 14.20 6.01
CA LEU A 69 -11.47 15.45 6.78
C LEU A 69 -11.68 16.73 5.95
N GLY A 70 -12.53 16.67 4.92
CA GLY A 70 -12.82 17.81 4.03
C GLY A 70 -11.89 17.93 2.82
N GLU A 71 -10.78 17.20 2.82
CA GLU A 71 -9.78 17.17 1.74
C GLU A 71 -10.00 16.00 0.79
N ASP A 72 -9.61 16.16 -0.48
CA ASP A 72 -9.73 15.10 -1.47
C ASP A 72 -8.71 13.98 -1.21
N ILE A 73 -9.13 12.72 -1.33
CA ILE A 73 -8.22 11.58 -1.19
C ILE A 73 -7.50 11.35 -2.52
N SER A 74 -6.19 11.67 -2.59
CA SER A 74 -5.32 11.28 -3.71
C SER A 74 -5.36 9.75 -3.90
N MET A 75 -5.53 9.29 -5.13
CA MET A 75 -5.65 7.86 -5.45
C MET A 75 -5.07 7.54 -6.83
N CYS A 76 -4.30 6.46 -6.92
CA CYS A 76 -3.96 5.82 -8.18
C CYS A 76 -4.13 4.31 -8.06
N GLY A 77 -4.23 3.60 -9.19
CA GLY A 77 -4.39 2.15 -9.17
C GLY A 77 -3.74 1.45 -10.34
N VAL A 78 -3.42 0.18 -10.12
CA VAL A 78 -2.89 -0.73 -11.14
C VAL A 78 -3.79 -1.96 -11.24
N PRO A 79 -4.10 -2.46 -12.44
CA PRO A 79 -4.91 -3.65 -12.59
C PRO A 79 -4.14 -4.89 -12.12
N ILE A 80 -4.81 -5.81 -11.43
CA ILE A 80 -4.16 -6.98 -10.79
C ILE A 80 -3.38 -7.83 -11.79
N HIS A 81 -3.93 -8.03 -13.00
CA HIS A 81 -3.28 -8.84 -14.03
C HIS A 81 -1.93 -8.25 -14.50
N ALA A 82 -1.68 -6.96 -14.28
CA ALA A 82 -0.42 -6.29 -14.62
C ALA A 82 0.38 -5.89 -13.36
N ALA A 83 -0.11 -6.21 -12.16
CA ALA A 83 0.46 -5.74 -10.90
C ALA A 83 1.92 -6.14 -10.72
N ASN A 84 2.33 -7.31 -11.21
CA ASN A 84 3.71 -7.78 -11.14
C ASN A 84 4.68 -6.86 -11.88
N ASP A 85 4.30 -6.30 -13.03
CA ASP A 85 5.17 -5.39 -13.81
C ASP A 85 5.34 -4.04 -13.11
N TYR A 86 4.26 -3.51 -12.53
CA TYR A 86 4.32 -2.29 -11.73
C TYR A 86 5.09 -2.49 -10.42
N LEU A 87 4.87 -3.61 -9.74
CA LEU A 87 5.64 -4.01 -8.56
C LEU A 87 7.13 -4.05 -8.90
N ASN A 88 7.50 -4.71 -9.98
CA ASN A 88 8.85 -4.76 -10.52
C ASN A 88 9.49 -3.37 -10.64
N LYS A 89 8.76 -2.45 -11.28
CA LYS A 89 9.24 -1.08 -11.50
C LYS A 89 9.42 -0.34 -10.16
N LEU A 90 8.48 -0.47 -9.23
CA LEU A 90 8.60 0.13 -7.90
C LEU A 90 9.82 -0.40 -7.13
N ILE A 91 10.04 -1.72 -7.13
CA ILE A 91 11.17 -2.32 -6.43
C ILE A 91 12.50 -1.85 -7.03
N ARG A 92 12.61 -1.79 -8.37
CA ARG A 92 13.82 -1.28 -9.05
C ARG A 92 14.10 0.19 -8.75
N LEU A 93 13.07 0.98 -8.47
CA LEU A 93 13.18 2.36 -8.00
C LEU A 93 13.48 2.48 -6.49
N GLY A 94 13.66 1.35 -5.79
CA GLY A 94 14.03 1.30 -4.38
C GLY A 94 12.84 1.37 -3.42
N HIS A 95 11.60 1.36 -3.91
CA HIS A 95 10.42 1.31 -3.04
C HIS A 95 10.25 -0.08 -2.43
N ARG A 96 9.59 -0.11 -1.28
CA ARG A 96 9.10 -1.34 -0.63
C ARG A 96 7.58 -1.36 -0.78
N VAL A 97 6.99 -2.52 -1.04
CA VAL A 97 5.55 -2.63 -1.32
C VAL A 97 4.93 -3.71 -0.43
N ALA A 98 3.85 -3.36 0.26
CA ALA A 98 3.01 -4.27 1.01
C ALA A 98 1.80 -4.64 0.15
N ILE A 99 1.59 -5.95 -0.09
CA ILE A 99 0.46 -6.46 -0.87
C ILE A 99 -0.64 -6.84 0.10
N CYS A 100 -1.73 -6.07 0.06
CA CYS A 100 -2.89 -6.25 0.90
C CYS A 100 -4.04 -6.85 0.09
N GLU A 101 -4.46 -8.05 0.49
CA GLU A 101 -5.42 -8.89 -0.22
C GLU A 101 -6.79 -8.93 0.46
N GLN A 102 -7.80 -9.33 -0.31
CA GLN A 102 -9.13 -9.62 0.24
C GLN A 102 -9.12 -11.02 0.86
N MET A 103 -9.33 -11.09 2.17
CA MET A 103 -9.29 -12.35 2.93
C MET A 103 -10.58 -13.15 2.86
N GLU A 104 -11.59 -12.62 2.17
CA GLU A 104 -12.90 -13.22 2.03
C GLU A 104 -13.62 -12.69 0.78
N ASP A 105 -14.63 -13.43 0.35
CA ASP A 105 -15.45 -13.05 -0.80
C ASP A 105 -16.34 -11.83 -0.47
N PRO A 106 -16.46 -10.85 -1.39
CA PRO A 106 -17.37 -9.70 -1.24
C PRO A 106 -18.83 -10.07 -0.94
N ALA A 107 -19.32 -11.20 -1.45
CA ALA A 107 -20.66 -11.72 -1.18
C ALA A 107 -20.80 -12.17 0.27
N GLU A 108 -19.79 -12.83 0.84
CA GLU A 108 -19.78 -13.23 2.25
C GLU A 108 -19.73 -12.01 3.18
N ALA A 109 -18.96 -10.99 2.82
CA ALA A 109 -18.94 -9.72 3.56
C ALA A 109 -20.33 -9.05 3.56
N LYS A 110 -21.02 -9.02 2.41
CA LYS A 110 -22.38 -8.47 2.30
C LYS A 110 -23.40 -9.22 3.16
N LYS A 111 -23.26 -10.54 3.32
CA LYS A 111 -24.14 -11.35 4.18
C LYS A 111 -24.06 -10.95 5.66
N ARG A 112 -22.93 -10.41 6.12
CA ARG A 112 -22.78 -9.91 7.50
C ARG A 112 -23.47 -8.56 7.76
N GLY A 113 -23.97 -7.89 6.72
CA GLY A 113 -24.69 -6.63 6.84
C GLY A 113 -24.21 -5.58 5.83
N SER A 114 -25.07 -4.61 5.55
CA SER A 114 -24.84 -3.56 4.55
C SER A 114 -23.66 -2.62 4.84
N LYS A 115 -23.18 -2.59 6.09
CA LYS A 115 -22.03 -1.79 6.53
C LYS A 115 -20.74 -2.63 6.69
N SER A 116 -20.82 -3.94 6.47
CA SER A 116 -19.68 -4.85 6.65
C SER A 116 -18.71 -4.71 5.49
N VAL A 117 -17.49 -4.31 5.79
CA VAL A 117 -16.39 -4.27 4.81
C VAL A 117 -15.75 -5.64 4.68
N VAL A 118 -15.31 -5.95 3.47
CA VAL A 118 -14.44 -7.11 3.19
C VAL A 118 -13.20 -6.98 4.06
N ARG A 119 -12.87 -8.02 4.82
CA ARG A 119 -11.65 -8.11 5.61
C ARG A 119 -10.46 -8.19 4.66
N ARG A 120 -9.42 -7.44 4.99
CA ARG A 120 -8.16 -7.44 4.28
C ARG A 120 -7.00 -7.61 5.23
N ASP A 121 -5.91 -8.15 4.70
CA ASP A 121 -4.67 -8.31 5.43
C ASP A 121 -3.48 -8.24 4.47
N VAL A 122 -2.30 -7.92 4.99
CA VAL A 122 -1.07 -7.96 4.21
C VAL A 122 -0.61 -9.40 4.13
N VAL A 123 -0.63 -9.96 2.93
CA VAL A 123 -0.18 -11.33 2.68
C VAL A 123 1.30 -11.41 2.35
N ARG A 124 1.89 -10.27 1.94
CA ARG A 124 3.27 -10.22 1.49
C ARG A 124 3.89 -8.84 1.60
N LEU A 125 5.13 -8.82 2.07
CA LEU A 125 6.03 -7.67 2.00
C LEU A 125 7.08 -7.92 0.93
N VAL A 126 7.19 -6.98 -0.01
CA VAL A 126 8.15 -7.05 -1.11
C VAL A 126 9.18 -5.95 -0.92
N THR A 127 10.44 -6.33 -0.84
CA THR A 127 11.58 -5.42 -0.72
C THR A 127 12.65 -5.79 -1.74
N PRO A 128 13.56 -4.87 -2.10
CA PRO A 128 14.63 -5.16 -3.04
C PRO A 128 15.45 -6.41 -2.69
N GLY A 129 15.74 -6.67 -1.41
CA GLY A 129 16.56 -7.80 -0.99
C GLY A 129 15.82 -9.14 -0.81
N THR A 130 14.47 -9.16 -0.90
CA THR A 130 13.65 -10.34 -0.56
C THR A 130 12.88 -10.91 -1.75
N LEU A 131 13.42 -10.72 -2.95
CA LEU A 131 12.80 -11.17 -4.20
C LEU A 131 13.07 -12.67 -4.43
N THR A 132 12.06 -13.38 -4.91
CA THR A 132 12.14 -14.83 -5.19
C THR A 132 11.66 -15.19 -6.58
N GLU A 133 10.80 -14.36 -7.18
CA GLU A 133 10.26 -14.60 -8.51
C GLU A 133 11.28 -14.26 -9.58
N GLU A 134 11.37 -15.13 -10.58
CA GLU A 134 12.22 -14.91 -11.76
C GLU A 134 11.91 -13.60 -12.47
N SER A 135 10.64 -13.19 -12.53
CA SER A 135 10.24 -11.92 -13.15
C SER A 135 10.77 -10.69 -12.42
N LEU A 136 11.09 -10.81 -11.12
CA LEU A 136 11.63 -9.72 -10.30
C LEU A 136 13.17 -9.75 -10.20
N LEU A 137 13.80 -10.86 -10.57
CA LEU A 137 15.24 -11.08 -10.46
C LEU A 137 15.98 -10.83 -11.78
N GLU A 138 17.26 -10.48 -11.67
CA GLU A 138 18.16 -10.41 -12.81
C GLU A 138 18.89 -11.75 -12.96
N ALA A 139 18.69 -12.45 -14.08
CA ALA A 139 19.13 -13.84 -14.25
C ALA A 139 20.63 -14.11 -14.06
N ARG A 140 21.48 -13.07 -14.13
CA ARG A 140 22.95 -13.19 -14.03
C ARG A 140 23.52 -12.43 -12.82
N ARG A 141 22.68 -12.08 -11.85
CA ARG A 141 23.10 -11.30 -10.69
C ARG A 141 22.44 -11.83 -9.43
N HIS A 142 23.24 -11.94 -8.37
CA HIS A 142 22.73 -12.26 -7.04
C HIS A 142 21.89 -11.11 -6.47
N ASN A 143 20.87 -11.48 -5.71
CA ASN A 143 20.01 -10.53 -5.00
C ASN A 143 20.17 -10.72 -3.48
N TYR A 144 21.23 -10.12 -2.93
CA TYR A 144 21.55 -10.26 -1.52
C TYR A 144 20.75 -9.30 -0.65
N LEU A 145 20.24 -9.81 0.46
CA LEU A 145 19.90 -9.04 1.64
C LEU A 145 21.05 -9.14 2.63
N ALA A 146 21.60 -8.01 3.06
CA ALA A 146 22.67 -7.96 4.04
C ALA A 146 22.21 -7.26 5.32
N ALA A 147 22.73 -7.71 6.46
CA ALA A 147 22.56 -7.10 7.76
C ALA A 147 23.94 -6.88 8.40
N PHE A 148 24.17 -5.67 8.87
CA PHE A 148 25.37 -5.31 9.63
C PHE A 148 24.97 -4.96 11.06
N ALA A 149 25.71 -5.50 12.03
CA ALA A 149 25.54 -5.19 13.44
C ALA A 149 26.89 -4.82 14.04
N GLN A 150 26.91 -3.80 14.88
CA GLN A 150 28.09 -3.40 15.64
C GLN A 150 27.76 -3.45 17.13
N VAL A 151 28.60 -4.15 17.89
CA VAL A 151 28.51 -4.24 19.35
C VAL A 151 29.87 -3.82 19.89
N ARG A 152 29.91 -2.65 20.54
CA ARG A 152 31.17 -2.00 20.94
C ARG A 152 32.09 -1.80 19.71
N GLU A 153 33.31 -2.35 19.76
CA GLU A 153 34.31 -2.27 18.70
C GLU A 153 34.27 -3.48 17.74
N GLU A 154 33.34 -4.42 17.94
CA GLU A 154 33.19 -5.61 17.10
C GLU A 154 32.03 -5.44 16.12
N GLY A 155 32.29 -5.76 14.84
CA GLY A 155 31.29 -5.75 13.78
C GLY A 155 31.01 -7.15 13.27
N ALA A 156 29.76 -7.45 12.99
CA ALA A 156 29.32 -8.66 12.30
C ALA A 156 28.53 -8.27 11.05
N LEU A 157 28.78 -8.98 9.96
CA LEU A 157 28.06 -8.85 8.70
C LEU A 157 27.51 -10.23 8.35
N ALA A 158 26.23 -10.30 8.02
CA ALA A 158 25.58 -11.48 7.48
C ALA A 158 24.87 -11.11 6.17
N TRP A 159 24.85 -12.02 5.21
CA TRP A 159 24.08 -11.82 3.98
C TRP A 159 23.48 -13.12 3.46
N VAL A 160 22.33 -12.98 2.80
CA VAL A 160 21.57 -14.09 2.26
C VAL A 160 21.08 -13.76 0.86
N ASP A 161 21.20 -14.71 -0.06
CA ASP A 161 20.45 -14.69 -1.32
C ASP A 161 19.24 -15.60 -1.14
N ILE A 162 18.08 -14.98 -0.90
CA ILE A 162 16.83 -15.68 -0.58
C ILE A 162 16.39 -16.59 -1.74
N SER A 163 16.75 -16.25 -2.98
CA SER A 163 16.36 -17.03 -4.17
C SER A 163 17.15 -18.33 -4.32
N THR A 164 18.34 -18.41 -3.71
CA THR A 164 19.22 -19.59 -3.81
C THR A 164 19.41 -20.33 -2.48
N GLY A 165 19.06 -19.69 -1.35
CA GLY A 165 19.32 -20.20 -0.01
C GLY A 165 20.77 -20.06 0.45
N ALA A 166 21.64 -19.40 -0.33
CA ALA A 166 23.00 -19.12 0.09
C ALA A 166 23.01 -18.13 1.26
N LEU A 167 23.67 -18.50 2.36
CA LEU A 167 23.76 -17.73 3.60
C LEU A 167 25.22 -17.71 4.08
N THR A 168 25.72 -16.53 4.47
CA THR A 168 27.06 -16.34 5.05
C THR A 168 27.01 -15.32 6.17
#